data_AF-A0A2T3ZL75-F1
#
_entry.id   AF-A0A2T3ZL75-F1
#
_cell.length_a   1.000
_cell.length_b   1.000
_cell.length_c   1.000
_cell.angle_alpha   90.00
_cell.angle_beta   90.00
_cell.angle_gamma   90.00
#
_symmetry.space_group_name_H-M   'P 1'
#
loop_
_entity.id
_entity.type
_entity.pdbx_description
1 polymer ?
#
loop_
_entity_poly.entity_id
_entity_poly.type
_entity_poly.pdbx_seq_one_letter_code
_entity_poly.pdbx_strand_id
1 'polypeptide(L)'
;MAAAVAAPAAEAAPAPSVRPTRPDEKVFKEELAKAEKEHKASMDKFNAIKAKIDVALPNKNKDQPSPTQKRRQELIAQANEIRQKQAGGKNARTSKLDQIKRLDEQLRNRIAEQKTAKAKVPFKSVEDVDRQIESLEKQVNSGTMKLVDEKKALTDVSNLRKIRKNFGQFDESQKQIDDLKAKIKEIKDTMEDPEQKAMSEQYNKIQAELDTIKAEQDEAYKNLSSLRDEPRGS
;
A
#
# COMPACT_ATOMS: atom_id res chain seq x y z
N MET A 1 4.04 2.85 -103.45
CA MET A 1 4.41 3.75 -104.56
C MET A 1 3.28 4.75 -104.73
N ALA A 2 3.61 5.96 -105.21
CA ALA A 2 2.68 6.99 -105.66
C ALA A 2 2.02 7.89 -104.60
N ALA A 3 1.97 9.18 -104.94
CA ALA A 3 1.01 10.14 -104.44
C ALA A 3 -0.41 9.79 -104.94
N ALA A 4 -1.41 10.42 -104.32
CA ALA A 4 -2.86 10.22 -104.49
C ALA A 4 -3.39 9.05 -103.64
N VAL A 5 -4.57 9.11 -103.03
CA VAL A 5 -5.83 9.51 -103.67
C VAL A 5 -6.79 10.11 -102.64
N ALA A 6 -7.47 11.13 -103.15
CA ALA A 6 -8.76 11.66 -102.75
C ALA A 6 -9.68 10.69 -101.98
N ALA A 7 -10.36 11.24 -100.99
CA ALA A 7 -11.66 10.73 -100.60
C ALA A 7 -12.64 10.85 -101.80
N PRO A 8 -13.48 9.83 -101.99
CA PRO A 8 -14.87 10.06 -102.31
C PRO A 8 -15.71 9.43 -101.20
N ALA A 9 -16.25 10.28 -100.32
CA ALA A 9 -17.39 9.89 -99.51
C ALA A 9 -18.61 9.96 -100.44
N ALA A 10 -18.99 8.82 -101.00
CA ALA A 10 -20.31 8.61 -101.56
C ALA A 10 -21.30 8.39 -100.40
N GLU A 11 -22.41 9.12 -100.47
CA GLU A 11 -23.52 9.13 -99.53
C GLU A 11 -24.14 7.74 -99.30
N ALA A 12 -24.48 7.45 -98.04
CA ALA A 12 -25.62 6.62 -97.70
C ALA A 12 -26.35 7.22 -96.48
N ALA A 13 -27.66 7.35 -96.65
CA ALA A 13 -28.61 8.10 -95.84
C ALA A 13 -28.91 7.44 -94.45
N PRO A 14 -29.74 8.06 -93.59
CA PRO A 14 -29.62 8.09 -92.13
C PRO A 14 -30.54 7.11 -91.38
N ALA A 15 -30.16 6.75 -90.14
CA ALA A 15 -31.03 6.46 -88.97
C ALA A 15 -30.25 5.70 -87.86
N PRO A 16 -30.72 5.65 -86.61
CA PRO A 16 -31.38 6.66 -85.79
C PRO A 16 -30.60 6.89 -84.47
N SER A 17 -30.77 8.06 -83.86
CA SER A 17 -30.25 8.33 -82.51
C SER A 17 -30.89 7.38 -81.49
N VAL A 18 -30.14 6.41 -80.99
CA VAL A 18 -30.53 5.67 -79.79
C VAL A 18 -30.31 6.60 -78.61
N ARG A 19 -31.40 7.20 -78.14
CA ARG A 19 -31.46 7.97 -76.90
C ARG A 19 -30.90 7.10 -75.77
N PRO A 20 -30.07 7.62 -74.85
CA PRO A 20 -29.65 6.88 -73.67
C PRO A 20 -30.92 6.38 -72.98
N THR A 21 -31.05 5.06 -72.84
CA THR A 21 -32.17 4.44 -72.13
C THR A 21 -32.24 5.02 -70.73
N ARG A 22 -33.41 5.55 -70.33
CA ARG A 22 -33.66 6.03 -68.98
C ARG A 22 -33.24 4.94 -67.97
N PRO A 23 -32.52 5.27 -66.89
CA PRO A 23 -32.27 4.31 -65.82
C PRO A 23 -33.62 3.76 -65.34
N ASP A 24 -33.76 2.43 -65.26
CA ASP A 24 -34.99 1.79 -64.81
C ASP A 24 -35.35 2.30 -63.40
N GLU A 25 -36.33 3.20 -63.31
CA GLU A 25 -36.69 3.88 -62.05
C GLU A 25 -37.07 2.92 -60.92
N LYS A 26 -37.50 1.69 -61.27
CA LYS A 26 -37.75 0.61 -60.31
C LYS A 26 -36.46 0.01 -59.76
N VAL A 27 -35.50 -0.29 -60.62
CA VAL A 27 -34.16 -0.79 -60.24
C VAL A 27 -33.42 0.29 -59.44
N PHE A 28 -33.51 1.55 -59.87
CA PHE A 28 -32.93 2.67 -59.12
C PHE A 28 -33.54 2.81 -57.72
N LYS A 29 -34.87 2.73 -57.57
CA LYS A 29 -35.53 2.79 -56.25
C LYS A 29 -35.19 1.59 -55.36
N GLU A 30 -35.07 0.39 -55.94
CA GLU A 30 -34.65 -0.81 -55.23
C GLU A 30 -33.18 -0.73 -54.77
N GLU A 31 -32.30 -0.23 -55.63
CA GLU A 31 -30.89 0.04 -55.31
C GLU A 31 -30.74 1.17 -54.28
N LEU A 32 -31.56 2.23 -54.37
CA LEU A 32 -31.59 3.31 -53.37
C LEU A 32 -32.01 2.76 -52.00
N ALA A 33 -33.04 1.92 -51.95
CA ALA A 33 -33.50 1.31 -50.71
C ALA A 33 -32.48 0.32 -50.12
N LYS A 34 -31.73 -0.40 -50.96
CA LYS A 34 -30.61 -1.24 -50.52
C LYS A 34 -29.45 -0.40 -50.00
N ALA A 35 -29.05 0.64 -50.74
CA ALA A 35 -27.97 1.55 -50.36
C ALA A 35 -28.29 2.33 -49.08
N GLU A 36 -29.54 2.76 -48.86
CA GLU A 36 -29.96 3.41 -47.62
C GLU A 36 -29.94 2.45 -46.42
N LYS A 37 -30.34 1.19 -46.62
CA LYS A 37 -30.24 0.16 -45.57
C LYS A 37 -28.80 -0.15 -45.23
N GLU A 38 -27.94 -0.29 -46.24
CA GLU A 38 -26.50 -0.50 -46.07
C GLU A 38 -25.83 0.71 -45.42
N HIS A 39 -26.23 1.94 -45.79
CA HIS A 39 -25.72 3.17 -45.18
C HIS A 39 -26.15 3.29 -43.71
N LYS A 40 -27.40 2.96 -43.36
CA LYS A 40 -27.85 2.90 -41.97
C LYS A 40 -27.09 1.84 -41.18
N ALA A 41 -26.96 0.62 -41.71
CA ALA A 41 -26.18 -0.44 -41.08
C ALA A 41 -24.71 -0.06 -40.92
N SER A 42 -24.12 0.64 -41.89
CA SER A 42 -22.75 1.16 -41.83
C SER A 42 -22.62 2.28 -40.79
N MET A 43 -23.60 3.17 -40.68
CA MET A 43 -23.61 4.22 -39.66
C MET A 43 -23.82 3.68 -38.25
N ASP A 44 -24.66 2.66 -38.08
CA ASP A 44 -24.84 1.99 -36.80
C ASP A 44 -23.55 1.26 -36.37
N LYS A 45 -22.89 0.58 -37.32
CA LYS A 45 -21.55 -0.01 -37.10
C LYS A 45 -20.52 1.08 -36.78
N PHE A 46 -20.52 2.19 -37.50
CA PHE A 46 -19.61 3.32 -37.27
C PHE A 46 -19.81 3.95 -35.90
N ASN A 47 -21.05 4.21 -35.49
CA ASN A 47 -21.37 4.77 -34.18
C ASN A 47 -21.03 3.80 -33.05
N ALA A 48 -21.27 2.50 -33.24
CA ALA A 48 -20.88 1.46 -32.29
C ALA A 48 -19.35 1.35 -32.16
N ILE A 49 -18.62 1.39 -33.27
CA ILE A 49 -17.15 1.39 -33.29
C ILE A 49 -16.61 2.68 -32.66
N LYS A 50 -17.20 3.84 -32.95
CA LYS A 50 -16.82 5.14 -32.38
C LYS A 50 -17.00 5.18 -30.87
N ALA A 51 -18.14 4.69 -30.37
CA ALA A 51 -18.38 4.57 -28.92
C ALA A 51 -17.37 3.62 -28.24
N LYS A 52 -17.02 2.51 -28.91
CA LYS A 52 -15.98 1.58 -28.41
C LYS A 52 -14.59 2.21 -28.45
N ILE A 53 -14.27 2.99 -29.49
CA ILE A 53 -13.03 3.75 -29.64
C ILE A 53 -12.90 4.81 -28.54
N ASP A 54 -13.96 5.54 -28.22
CA ASP A 54 -13.95 6.57 -27.17
C ASP A 54 -13.74 5.98 -25.76
N VAL A 55 -14.12 4.72 -25.55
CA VAL A 55 -13.87 3.97 -24.30
C VAL A 55 -12.49 3.32 -24.29
N ALA A 56 -12.05 2.75 -25.41
CA ALA A 56 -10.81 2.00 -25.54
C ALA A 56 -9.58 2.91 -25.66
N LEU A 57 -9.68 4.01 -26.42
CA LEU A 57 -8.55 4.92 -26.56
C LEU A 57 -8.55 5.92 -25.39
N PRO A 58 -7.45 6.00 -24.61
CA PRO A 58 -7.17 7.16 -23.81
C PRO A 58 -7.06 8.30 -24.82
N ASN A 59 -8.03 9.21 -24.76
CA ASN A 59 -8.10 10.37 -25.63
C ASN A 59 -6.71 11.01 -25.71
N LYS A 60 -6.10 10.99 -26.90
CA LYS A 60 -4.74 11.53 -27.13
C LYS A 60 -4.69 13.05 -26.93
N ASN A 61 -5.85 13.70 -26.90
CA ASN A 61 -5.99 15.10 -26.57
C ASN A 61 -5.88 15.29 -25.06
N LYS A 62 -4.71 15.74 -24.60
CA LYS A 62 -4.48 16.20 -23.22
C LYS A 62 -5.48 17.27 -22.77
N ASP A 63 -6.06 18.02 -23.72
CA ASP A 63 -6.95 19.15 -23.46
C ASP A 63 -8.42 18.76 -23.23
N GLN A 64 -8.84 17.52 -23.52
CA GLN A 64 -10.21 17.03 -23.30
C GLN A 64 -10.19 15.56 -22.80
N PRO A 65 -9.73 15.30 -21.57
CA PRO A 65 -9.73 13.95 -21.02
C PRO A 65 -11.18 13.47 -20.83
N SER A 66 -11.44 12.21 -21.21
CA SER A 66 -12.74 11.57 -20.97
C SER A 66 -13.06 11.53 -19.46
N PRO A 67 -14.34 11.44 -19.05
CA PRO A 67 -14.71 11.36 -17.64
C PRO A 67 -13.95 10.27 -16.87
N THR A 68 -13.74 9.11 -17.52
CA THR A 68 -12.96 7.99 -16.97
C THR A 68 -11.47 8.32 -16.82
N GLN A 69 -10.89 9.07 -17.76
CA GLN A 69 -9.50 9.53 -17.64
C GLN A 69 -9.32 10.57 -16.55
N LYS A 70 -10.26 11.51 -16.39
CA LYS A 70 -10.26 12.49 -15.29
C LYS A 70 -10.34 11.77 -13.94
N ARG A 71 -11.29 10.85 -13.79
CA ARG A 71 -11.45 10.03 -12.58
C ARG A 71 -10.19 9.21 -12.29
N ARG A 72 -9.57 8.60 -13.31
CA ARG A 72 -8.30 7.88 -13.15
C ARG A 72 -7.16 8.81 -12.71
N GLN A 73 -7.03 10.00 -13.29
CA GLN A 73 -6.01 10.97 -12.90
C GLN A 73 -6.21 11.45 -11.46
N GLU A 74 -7.45 11.72 -11.05
CA GLU A 74 -7.81 12.09 -9.68
C GLU A 74 -7.49 10.95 -8.70
N LEU A 75 -7.85 9.71 -9.01
CA LEU A 75 -7.52 8.54 -8.18
C LEU A 75 -6.01 8.32 -8.07
N ILE A 76 -5.25 8.53 -9.16
CA ILE A 76 -3.77 8.47 -9.13
C ILE A 76 -3.20 9.60 -8.27
N ALA A 77 -3.74 10.81 -8.36
CA ALA A 77 -3.31 11.95 -7.55
C ALA A 77 -3.56 11.67 -6.05
N GLN A 78 -4.76 11.20 -5.70
CA GLN A 78 -5.11 10.80 -4.34
C GLN A 78 -4.25 9.64 -3.83
N ALA A 79 -4.01 8.61 -4.64
CA ALA A 79 -3.13 7.50 -4.29
C ALA A 79 -1.69 7.96 -4.03
N ASN A 80 -1.17 8.89 -4.85
CA ASN A 80 0.16 9.46 -4.67
C ASN A 80 0.26 10.33 -3.41
N GLU A 81 -0.77 11.13 -3.12
CA GLU A 81 -0.84 11.94 -1.90
C GLU A 81 -0.86 11.05 -0.65
N ILE A 82 -1.70 10.00 -0.65
CA ILE A 82 -1.73 9.02 0.45
C ILE A 82 -0.39 8.31 0.58
N ARG A 83 0.24 7.94 -0.54
CA ARG A 83 1.57 7.30 -0.54
C ARG A 83 2.64 8.22 0.07
N GLN A 84 2.64 9.51 -0.26
CA GLN A 84 3.58 10.48 0.33
C GLN A 84 3.36 10.65 1.83
N LYS A 85 2.09 10.79 2.26
CA LYS A 85 1.72 10.85 3.69
C LYS A 85 2.13 9.59 4.44
N GLN A 86 1.92 8.42 3.86
CA GLN A 86 2.35 7.14 4.43
C GLN A 86 3.88 6.98 4.45
N ALA A 87 4.61 7.48 3.45
CA ALA A 87 6.07 7.36 3.39
C ALA A 87 6.75 8.13 4.54
N GLY A 88 6.26 9.35 4.84
CA GLY A 88 6.71 10.11 6.02
C GLY A 88 6.41 9.37 7.34
N GLY A 89 5.20 8.82 7.46
CA GLY A 89 4.80 8.04 8.64
C GLY A 89 5.59 6.74 8.82
N LYS A 90 5.97 6.05 7.73
CA LYS A 90 6.77 4.81 7.79
C LYS A 90 8.15 5.04 8.38
N ASN A 91 8.85 6.10 7.98
CA ASN A 91 10.19 6.39 8.52
C ASN A 91 10.14 6.71 10.02
N ALA A 92 9.17 7.52 10.44
CA ALA A 92 8.94 7.82 11.85
C ALA A 92 8.60 6.54 12.64
N ARG A 93 7.74 5.67 12.09
CA ARG A 93 7.37 4.40 12.71
C ARG A 93 8.55 3.45 12.85
N THR A 94 9.38 3.30 11.82
CA THR A 94 10.60 2.47 11.87
C THR A 94 11.56 3.00 12.93
N SER A 95 11.78 4.32 13.00
CA SER A 95 12.62 4.92 14.03
C SER A 95 12.09 4.64 15.45
N LYS A 96 10.78 4.81 15.68
CA LYS A 96 10.13 4.47 16.96
C LYS A 96 10.24 2.97 17.29
N LEU A 97 10.08 2.08 16.30
CA LEU A 97 10.26 0.64 16.50
C LEU A 97 11.69 0.28 16.91
N ASP A 98 12.68 0.91 16.28
CA ASP A 98 14.08 0.67 16.63
C ASP A 98 14.44 1.25 18.01
N GLN A 99 13.83 2.38 18.41
CA GLN A 99 13.90 2.89 19.77
C GLN A 99 13.29 1.91 20.78
N ILE A 100 12.09 1.37 20.51
CA ILE A 100 11.44 0.36 21.35
C ILE A 100 12.35 -0.87 21.51
N LYS A 101 12.92 -1.39 20.42
CA LYS A 101 13.81 -2.56 20.48
C LYS A 101 15.02 -2.32 21.38
N ARG A 102 15.66 -1.15 21.26
CA ARG A 102 16.80 -0.77 22.11
C ARG A 102 16.39 -0.68 23.59
N LEU A 103 15.26 -0.06 23.88
CA LEU A 103 14.73 0.03 25.24
C LEU A 103 14.31 -1.34 25.80
N ASP A 104 13.72 -2.21 24.98
CA ASP A 104 13.35 -3.58 25.35
C ASP A 104 14.60 -4.42 25.68
N GLU A 105 15.68 -4.27 24.92
CA GLU A 105 16.96 -4.93 25.20
C GLU A 105 17.57 -4.42 26.51
N GLN A 106 17.58 -3.10 26.72
CA GLN A 106 18.01 -2.51 27.99
C GLN A 106 17.15 -3.00 29.16
N LEU A 107 15.84 -3.06 28.98
CA LEU A 107 14.89 -3.57 29.99
C LEU A 107 15.18 -5.03 30.33
N ARG A 108 15.38 -5.89 29.32
CA ARG A 108 15.73 -7.30 29.53
C ARG A 108 17.05 -7.45 30.29
N ASN A 109 18.06 -6.68 29.91
CA ASN A 109 19.36 -6.70 30.58
C ASN A 109 19.23 -6.27 32.06
N ARG A 110 18.52 -5.16 32.33
CA ARG A 110 18.27 -4.68 33.71
C ARG A 110 17.48 -5.69 34.54
N ILE A 111 16.46 -6.33 33.96
CA ILE A 111 15.70 -7.38 34.65
C ILE A 111 16.58 -8.59 34.96
N ALA A 112 17.42 -9.03 34.02
CA ALA A 112 18.32 -10.15 34.20
C ALA A 112 19.39 -9.85 35.28
N GLU A 113 19.97 -8.65 35.26
CA GLU A 113 20.88 -8.15 36.29
C GLU A 113 20.21 -8.16 37.67
N GLN A 114 19.02 -7.56 37.78
CA GLN A 114 18.28 -7.48 39.04
C GLN A 114 17.91 -8.87 39.56
N LYS A 115 17.48 -9.79 38.68
CA LYS A 115 17.17 -11.18 39.04
C LYS A 115 18.41 -11.92 39.55
N THR A 116 19.54 -11.76 38.88
CA THR A 116 20.81 -12.38 39.28
C THR A 116 21.30 -11.82 40.62
N ALA A 117 21.14 -10.52 40.84
CA ALA A 117 21.51 -9.87 42.08
C ALA A 117 20.60 -10.29 43.25
N LYS A 118 19.27 -10.36 43.03
CA LYS A 118 18.30 -10.88 44.01
C LYS A 118 18.56 -12.36 44.34
N ALA A 119 18.95 -13.18 43.36
CA ALA A 119 19.26 -14.60 43.60
C ALA A 119 20.48 -14.82 44.50
N LYS A 120 21.41 -13.86 44.59
CA LYS A 120 22.57 -13.91 45.48
C LYS A 120 22.24 -13.53 46.93
N VAL A 121 21.08 -12.94 47.18
CA VAL A 121 20.68 -12.49 48.51
C VAL A 121 19.76 -13.54 49.13
N PRO A 122 20.14 -14.14 50.28
CA PRO A 122 19.37 -15.22 50.90
C PRO A 122 18.13 -14.72 51.68
N PHE A 123 17.97 -13.41 51.80
CA PHE A 123 16.86 -12.77 52.52
C PHE A 123 15.83 -12.20 51.53
N LYS A 124 14.56 -12.20 51.92
CA LYS A 124 13.45 -11.73 51.07
C LYS A 124 13.20 -10.23 51.20
N SER A 125 13.50 -9.66 52.36
CA SER A 125 13.19 -8.28 52.71
C SER A 125 14.30 -7.67 53.57
N VAL A 126 14.32 -6.34 53.65
CA VAL A 126 15.24 -5.58 54.52
C VAL A 126 14.91 -5.86 55.98
N GLU A 127 13.63 -5.98 56.29
CA GLU A 127 13.11 -6.24 57.63
C GLU A 127 13.58 -7.60 58.17
N ASP A 128 13.66 -8.62 57.32
CA ASP A 128 14.20 -9.93 57.71
C ASP A 128 15.70 -9.86 58.04
N VAL A 129 16.46 -9.06 57.29
CA VAL A 129 17.88 -8.82 57.56
C VAL A 129 18.05 -8.09 58.90
N ASP A 130 17.22 -7.07 59.15
CA ASP A 130 17.29 -6.26 60.37
C ASP A 130 16.95 -7.09 61.62
N ARG A 131 15.92 -7.94 61.56
CA ARG A 131 15.59 -8.89 62.65
C ARG A 131 16.73 -9.87 62.95
N GLN A 132 17.39 -10.37 61.90
CA GLN A 132 18.51 -11.30 62.06
C GLN A 132 19.73 -10.60 62.69
N ILE A 133 20.01 -9.36 62.28
CA ILE A 133 21.06 -8.51 62.89
C ILE A 133 20.76 -8.32 64.37
N GLU A 134 19.55 -7.89 64.73
CA GLU A 134 19.18 -7.66 66.14
C GLU A 134 19.28 -8.94 66.97
N SER A 135 18.89 -10.09 66.41
CA SER A 135 19.00 -11.38 67.11
C SER A 135 20.45 -11.76 67.40
N LEU A 136 21.34 -11.63 66.40
CA LEU A 136 22.76 -11.93 66.56
C LEU A 136 23.44 -10.94 67.52
N GLU A 137 23.10 -9.66 67.44
CA GLU A 137 23.62 -8.64 68.37
C GLU A 137 23.20 -8.93 69.81
N LYS A 138 21.94 -9.33 70.05
CA LYS A 138 21.48 -9.74 71.40
C LYS A 138 22.23 -10.97 71.92
N GLN A 139 22.50 -11.96 71.07
CA GLN A 139 23.24 -13.17 71.45
C GLN A 139 24.72 -12.91 71.75
N VAL A 140 25.35 -11.98 71.04
CA VAL A 140 26.71 -11.53 71.36
C VAL A 140 26.71 -10.72 72.66
N ASN A 141 25.75 -9.81 72.84
CA ASN A 141 25.66 -8.98 74.03
C ASN A 141 25.30 -9.76 75.30
N SER A 142 24.62 -10.91 75.20
CA SER A 142 24.33 -11.76 76.36
C SER A 142 25.57 -12.49 76.90
N GLY A 143 26.68 -12.51 76.16
CA GLY A 143 27.96 -13.11 76.60
C GLY A 143 27.89 -14.61 76.85
N THR A 144 26.83 -15.28 76.38
CA THR A 144 26.61 -16.73 76.57
C THR A 144 27.27 -17.58 75.48
N MET A 145 27.87 -16.94 74.47
CA MET A 145 28.49 -17.61 73.34
C MET A 145 29.97 -17.90 73.61
N LYS A 146 30.50 -18.94 72.96
CA LYS A 146 31.95 -19.17 72.98
C LYS A 146 32.64 -18.09 72.13
N LEU A 147 33.85 -17.68 72.49
CA LEU A 147 34.64 -16.67 71.77
C LEU A 147 34.71 -16.90 70.25
N VAL A 148 34.79 -18.15 69.81
CA VAL A 148 34.81 -18.51 68.38
C VAL A 148 33.47 -18.19 67.71
N ASP A 149 32.36 -18.45 68.40
CA ASP A 149 31.02 -18.23 67.88
C ASP A 149 30.65 -16.74 67.93
N GLU A 150 31.09 -15.99 68.95
CA GLU A 150 30.97 -14.52 68.98
C GLU A 150 31.68 -13.87 67.79
N LYS A 151 32.91 -14.33 67.48
CA LYS A 151 33.66 -13.82 66.33
C LYS A 151 32.93 -14.11 65.01
N LYS A 152 32.31 -15.29 64.88
CA LYS A 152 31.48 -15.63 63.72
C LYS A 152 30.23 -14.74 63.65
N ALA A 153 29.48 -14.61 64.75
CA ALA A 153 28.29 -13.77 64.82
C ALA A 153 28.59 -12.30 64.47
N LEU A 154 29.70 -11.74 64.96
CA LEU A 154 30.15 -10.39 64.61
C LEU A 154 30.49 -10.26 63.11
N THR A 155 31.10 -11.29 62.52
CA THR A 155 31.38 -11.34 61.07
C THR A 155 30.07 -11.40 60.27
N ASP A 156 29.11 -12.21 60.72
CA ASP A 156 27.81 -12.35 60.08
C ASP A 156 27.00 -11.05 60.17
N VAL A 157 26.98 -10.37 61.32
CA VAL A 157 26.36 -9.03 61.48
C VAL A 157 26.96 -8.03 60.48
N SER A 158 28.29 -8.01 60.33
CA SER A 158 28.96 -7.14 59.34
C SER A 158 28.53 -7.47 57.91
N ASN A 159 28.41 -8.76 57.56
CA ASN A 159 27.95 -9.20 56.25
C ASN A 159 26.47 -8.85 56.01
N LEU A 160 25.60 -9.05 57.01
CA LEU A 160 24.18 -8.71 56.95
C LEU A 160 23.98 -7.20 56.75
N ARG A 161 24.75 -6.35 57.43
CA ARG A 161 24.72 -4.90 57.22
C ARG A 161 25.11 -4.50 55.80
N LYS A 162 26.05 -5.21 55.16
CA LYS A 162 26.38 -5.00 53.74
C LYS A 162 25.23 -5.41 52.83
N ILE A 163 24.61 -6.57 53.09
CA ILE A 163 23.44 -7.05 52.35
C ILE A 163 22.28 -6.04 52.46
N ARG A 164 22.02 -5.51 53.67
CA ARG A 164 21.02 -4.47 53.91
C ARG A 164 21.19 -3.26 52.98
N LYS A 165 22.42 -2.80 52.80
CA LYS A 165 22.73 -1.69 51.89
C LYS A 165 22.45 -2.05 50.43
N ASN A 166 22.70 -3.30 50.02
CA ASN A 166 22.43 -3.77 48.66
C ASN A 166 20.93 -3.78 48.31
N PHE A 167 20.04 -3.93 49.29
CA PHE A 167 18.59 -3.85 49.05
C PHE A 167 18.16 -2.47 48.53
N GLY A 168 18.76 -1.37 49.01
CA GLY A 168 18.48 -0.03 48.46
C GLY A 168 18.84 0.11 46.99
N GLN A 169 19.87 -0.62 46.52
CA GLN A 169 20.22 -0.68 45.10
C GLN A 169 19.19 -1.47 44.28
N PHE A 170 18.47 -2.42 44.88
CA PHE A 170 17.40 -3.16 44.21
C PHE A 170 16.18 -2.28 43.94
N ASP A 171 15.85 -1.37 44.86
CA ASP A 171 14.77 -0.41 44.68
C ASP A 171 15.10 0.60 43.59
N GLU A 172 16.34 1.10 43.55
CA GLU A 172 16.79 1.97 42.48
C GLU A 172 16.79 1.25 41.11
N SER A 173 17.25 0.00 41.08
CA SER A 173 17.17 -0.85 39.87
C SER A 173 15.72 -1.09 39.44
N GLN A 174 14.80 -1.26 40.39
CA GLN A 174 13.37 -1.44 40.11
C GLN A 174 12.77 -0.17 39.49
N LYS A 175 13.08 1.01 40.03
CA LYS A 175 12.67 2.29 39.46
C LYS A 175 13.15 2.45 38.02
N GLN A 176 14.41 2.12 37.74
CA GLN A 176 14.95 2.15 36.37
C GLN A 176 14.21 1.20 35.42
N ILE A 177 13.85 0.00 35.88
CA ILE A 177 13.05 -0.97 35.11
C ILE A 177 11.66 -0.40 34.80
N ASP A 178 11.02 0.22 35.79
CA ASP A 178 9.67 0.75 35.63
C ASP A 178 9.66 2.02 34.77
N ASP A 179 10.68 2.87 34.86
CA ASP A 179 10.91 4.00 33.95
C ASP A 179 11.10 3.54 32.50
N LEU A 180 11.87 2.46 32.28
CA LEU A 180 12.05 1.87 30.94
C LEU A 180 10.73 1.33 30.38
N LYS A 181 9.95 0.62 31.20
CA LYS A 181 8.61 0.15 30.80
C LYS A 181 7.68 1.31 30.46
N ALA A 182 7.69 2.38 31.26
CA ALA A 182 6.88 3.56 31.01
C ALA A 182 7.25 4.21 29.67
N LYS A 183 8.54 4.40 29.39
CA LYS A 183 9.02 4.93 28.10
C LYS A 183 8.64 4.04 26.92
N ILE A 184 8.76 2.71 27.06
CA ILE A 184 8.34 1.76 26.02
C ILE A 184 6.84 1.89 25.74
N LYS A 185 6.03 1.99 26.80
CA LYS A 185 4.59 2.16 26.68
C LYS A 185 4.25 3.49 26.00
N GLU A 186 4.84 4.59 26.44
CA GLU A 186 4.65 5.91 25.83
C GLU A 186 4.95 5.90 24.33
N ILE A 187 6.09 5.34 23.92
CA ILE A 187 6.42 5.26 22.48
C ILE A 187 5.41 4.38 21.74
N LYS A 188 4.99 3.25 22.31
CA LYS A 188 3.96 2.37 21.72
C LYS A 188 2.62 3.06 21.57
N ASP A 189 2.19 3.82 22.57
CA ASP A 189 0.93 4.55 22.55
C ASP A 189 0.95 5.62 21.44
N THR A 190 2.09 6.28 21.21
CA THR A 190 2.26 7.23 20.09
C THR A 190 2.37 6.59 18.70
N MET A 191 2.29 5.26 18.58
CA MET A 191 2.35 4.54 17.31
C MET A 191 0.99 4.00 16.86
N GLU A 192 0.00 3.92 17.74
CA GLU A 192 -1.34 3.45 17.41
C GLU A 192 -2.20 4.59 16.84
N ASP A 193 -1.88 5.02 15.63
CA ASP A 193 -2.69 6.01 14.91
C ASP A 193 -3.80 5.32 14.09
N PRO A 194 -5.09 5.41 14.49
CA PRO A 194 -6.20 4.89 13.71
C PRO A 194 -6.29 5.55 12.33
N GLU A 195 -5.81 6.79 12.21
CA GLU A 195 -5.69 7.51 10.94
C GLU A 195 -4.80 6.79 9.93
N GLN A 196 -3.69 6.18 10.36
CA GLN A 196 -2.80 5.45 9.45
C GLN A 196 -3.47 4.17 8.93
N LYS A 197 -4.28 3.50 9.76
CA LYS A 197 -5.08 2.35 9.31
C LYS A 197 -6.13 2.79 8.30
N ALA A 198 -6.87 3.86 8.59
CA ALA A 198 -7.85 4.43 7.68
C ALA A 198 -7.23 4.85 6.32
N MET A 199 -6.05 5.48 6.35
CA MET A 199 -5.31 5.86 5.14
C MET A 199 -4.85 4.63 4.34
N SER A 200 -4.46 3.54 5.01
CA SER A 200 -4.12 2.29 4.34
C SER A 200 -5.34 1.63 3.68
N GLU A 201 -6.49 1.66 4.35
CA GLU A 201 -7.74 1.13 3.79
C GLU A 201 -8.22 1.97 2.60
N GLN A 202 -8.14 3.30 2.69
CA GLN A 202 -8.45 4.22 1.59
C GLN A 202 -7.53 3.98 0.39
N TYR A 203 -6.21 3.81 0.62
CA TYR A 203 -5.27 3.46 -0.44
C TYR A 203 -5.65 2.15 -1.13
N ASN A 204 -5.99 1.11 -0.37
CA ASN A 204 -6.38 -0.19 -0.92
C ASN A 204 -7.67 -0.09 -1.76
N LYS A 205 -8.66 0.70 -1.31
CA LYS A 205 -9.89 0.96 -2.08
C LYS A 205 -9.60 1.69 -3.39
N ILE A 206 -8.79 2.75 -3.34
CA ILE A 206 -8.39 3.52 -4.54
C ILE A 206 -7.62 2.63 -5.52
N GLN A 207 -6.72 1.78 -5.00
CA GLN A 207 -5.97 0.85 -5.84
C GLN A 207 -6.88 -0.17 -6.52
N ALA A 208 -7.87 -0.72 -5.80
CA ALA A 208 -8.86 -1.61 -6.38
C ALA A 208 -9.69 -0.92 -7.48
N GLU A 209 -10.14 0.31 -7.26
CA GLU A 209 -10.85 1.10 -8.28
C GLU A 209 -9.97 1.37 -9.51
N LEU A 210 -8.68 1.68 -9.31
CA LEU A 210 -7.72 1.85 -10.40
C LEU A 210 -7.50 0.56 -11.21
N ASP A 211 -7.46 -0.58 -10.54
CA ASP A 211 -7.29 -1.88 -11.17
C ASP A 211 -8.55 -2.26 -11.97
N THR A 212 -9.75 -1.97 -11.46
CA THR A 212 -11.01 -2.13 -12.21
C THR A 212 -11.05 -1.26 -13.46
N ILE A 213 -10.75 0.04 -13.33
CA ILE A 213 -10.72 0.97 -14.48
C ILE A 213 -9.69 0.50 -15.53
N LYS A 214 -8.56 -0.06 -15.08
CA LYS A 214 -7.54 -0.59 -15.98
C LYS A 214 -8.03 -1.86 -16.69
N ALA A 215 -8.69 -2.77 -15.99
CA ALA A 215 -9.26 -3.97 -16.58
C ALA A 215 -10.33 -3.64 -17.64
N GLU A 216 -11.22 -2.69 -17.36
CA GLU A 216 -12.22 -2.18 -18.31
C GLU A 216 -11.56 -1.59 -19.56
N GLN A 217 -10.47 -0.83 -19.40
CA GLN A 217 -9.70 -0.30 -20.52
C GLN A 217 -9.03 -1.42 -21.33
N ASP A 218 -8.39 -2.38 -20.67
CA ASP A 218 -7.71 -3.49 -21.33
C ASP A 218 -8.69 -4.38 -22.11
N GLU A 219 -9.90 -4.60 -21.59
CA GLU A 219 -10.99 -5.28 -22.30
C GLU A 219 -11.48 -4.46 -23.50
N ALA A 220 -11.72 -3.17 -23.32
CA ALA A 220 -12.12 -2.28 -24.41
C ALA A 220 -11.07 -2.23 -25.52
N TYR A 221 -9.77 -2.24 -25.17
CA TYR A 221 -8.66 -2.31 -26.11
C TYR A 221 -8.59 -3.64 -26.86
N LYS A 222 -8.78 -4.78 -26.18
CA LYS A 222 -8.84 -6.10 -26.84
C LYS A 222 -10.02 -6.19 -27.81
N ASN A 223 -11.18 -5.68 -27.40
CA ASN A 223 -12.36 -5.57 -28.26
C ASN A 223 -12.11 -4.65 -29.47
N LEU A 224 -11.35 -3.56 -29.29
CA LEU A 224 -10.96 -2.68 -30.41
C LEU A 224 -9.93 -3.32 -31.35
N SER A 225 -8.95 -4.05 -30.81
CA SER A 225 -7.96 -4.77 -31.63
C SER A 225 -8.65 -5.83 -32.48
N SER A 226 -9.52 -6.65 -31.90
CA SER A 226 -10.29 -7.66 -32.64
C SER A 226 -11.19 -7.06 -33.73
N LEU A 227 -11.85 -5.93 -33.47
CA LEU A 227 -12.62 -5.19 -34.49
C LEU A 227 -11.74 -4.58 -35.60
N ARG A 228 -10.46 -4.32 -35.33
CA ARG A 228 -9.50 -3.80 -36.30
C ARG A 228 -8.82 -4.90 -37.10
N ASP A 229 -8.69 -6.08 -36.51
CA ASP A 229 -8.15 -7.30 -37.13
C ASP A 229 -9.20 -8.04 -37.97
N GLU A 230 -10.51 -7.74 -37.80
CA GLU A 230 -11.57 -8.19 -38.70
C GLU A 230 -11.35 -7.55 -40.09
N PRO A 231 -11.11 -8.35 -41.15
CA PRO A 231 -10.80 -7.81 -42.47
C PRO A 231 -11.99 -7.01 -42.97
N ARG A 232 -11.74 -5.76 -43.41
CA ARG A 232 -12.68 -5.00 -44.24
C ARG A 232 -12.90 -5.78 -45.54
N GLY A 233 -13.88 -6.67 -45.56
CA GLY A 233 -14.06 -7.54 -46.72
C GLY A 233 -15.28 -8.45 -46.62
N SER A 234 -16.44 -7.87 -46.90
CA SER A 234 -17.49 -8.47 -47.74
C SER A 234 -18.52 -7.39 -48.06
#